data_AF-A0A2J8LNN1-F1
#
_entry.id   AF-A0A2J8LNN1-F1
#
_cell.length_a   1.000
_cell.length_b   1.000
_cell.length_c   1.000
_cell.angle_alpha   90.00
_cell.angle_beta   90.00
_cell.angle_gamma   90.00
#
_symmetry.space_group_name_H-M   'P 1'
#
loop_
_entity.id
_entity.type
_entity.pdbx_description
1 polymer ?
#
loop_
_entity_poly.entity_id
_entity_poly.type
_entity_poly.pdbx_seq_one_letter_code
_entity_poly.pdbx_strand_id
1 'polypeptide(L)' 'MSCVPWKGDKAKSESLELPQAAPPQIYHEKQRRELCALHALNNVFQDSNAFTRDTLQEIFQR' A
#
# COMPACT_ATOMS: atom_id res chain seq x y z
N MET A 1 -23.02 5.34 1.84
CA MET A 1 -21.55 5.27 1.74
C MET A 1 -21.23 4.80 0.34
N SER A 2 -21.11 5.74 -0.58
CA SER A 2 -21.00 5.48 -2.01
C SER A 2 -19.51 5.41 -2.35
N CYS A 3 -19.01 4.25 -2.80
CA CYS A 3 -17.67 4.13 -3.33
C CYS A 3 -17.53 5.09 -4.52
N VAL A 4 -16.57 6.01 -4.45
CA VAL A 4 -16.29 6.96 -5.53
C VAL A 4 -15.70 6.17 -6.70
N PRO A 5 -16.24 6.26 -7.93
CA PRO A 5 -15.66 5.58 -9.08
C PRO A 5 -14.37 6.30 -9.44
N TRP A 6 -13.22 5.66 -9.20
CA TRP A 6 -11.94 6.14 -9.72
C TRP A 6 -11.97 5.96 -11.25
N LYS A 7 -12.35 7.01 -11.97
CA LYS A 7 -12.30 7.03 -13.43
C LYS A 7 -10.86 7.34 -13.83
N GLY A 8 -10.01 6.33 -13.78
CA GLY A 8 -8.66 6.39 -14.33
C GLY A 8 -8.75 6.43 -15.86
N ASP A 9 -8.29 7.53 -16.45
CA ASP A 9 -8.07 7.62 -17.89
C ASP A 9 -7.08 6.53 -18.30
N LYS A 10 -7.59 5.47 -18.94
CA LYS A 10 -6.75 4.43 -19.55
C LYS A 10 -6.10 5.03 -20.80
N ALA A 11 -4.91 5.61 -20.63
CA ALA A 11 -3.97 5.79 -21.73
C ALA A 11 -3.62 4.39 -22.27
N LYS A 12 -4.18 4.06 -23.43
CA LYS A 12 -3.93 2.81 -24.17
C LYS A 12 -2.57 2.93 -24.85
N SER A 13 -1.49 2.52 -24.17
CA SER A 13 -0.19 2.33 -24.80
C SER A 13 -0.17 1.01 -25.55
N GLU A 14 0.10 1.10 -26.85
CA GLU A 14 0.04 0.01 -27.83
C GLU A 14 1.22 -0.97 -27.66
N SER A 15 0.88 -2.25 -27.46
CA SER A 15 1.54 -3.49 -27.89
C SER A 15 3.07 -3.64 -27.80
N LEU A 16 3.52 -4.34 -26.76
CA LEU A 16 4.57 -5.37 -26.81
C LEU A 16 4.08 -6.48 -25.87
N GLU A 17 3.53 -7.56 -26.42
CA GLU A 17 3.04 -8.72 -25.69
C GLU A 17 4.24 -9.44 -25.03
N LEU A 18 4.69 -8.91 -23.89
CA LEU A 18 5.53 -9.62 -22.94
C LEU A 18 4.69 -10.75 -22.32
N PRO A 19 5.30 -11.92 -22.01
CA PRO A 19 4.59 -13.01 -21.35
C PRO A 19 3.81 -12.44 -20.18
N GLN A 20 2.51 -12.71 -20.09
CA GLN A 20 1.62 -12.17 -19.07
C GLN A 20 2.26 -12.39 -17.70
N ALA A 21 2.98 -11.37 -17.24
CA ALA A 21 3.76 -11.46 -16.04
C ALA A 21 2.76 -11.66 -14.92
N ALA A 22 3.03 -12.63 -14.05
CA ALA A 22 2.25 -12.81 -12.84
C ALA A 22 2.06 -11.44 -12.18
N PRO A 23 0.86 -11.14 -11.66
CA PRO A 23 0.60 -9.85 -11.05
C PRO A 23 1.69 -9.57 -10.01
N PRO A 24 2.22 -8.33 -9.96
CA PRO A 24 3.28 -8.00 -9.03
C PRO A 24 2.82 -8.34 -7.61
N GLN A 25 3.70 -8.96 -6.84
CA GLN A 25 3.42 -9.27 -5.45
C GLN A 25 3.42 -7.95 -4.66
N ILE A 26 2.23 -7.42 -4.41
CA ILE A 26 2.02 -6.19 -3.64
C ILE A 26 1.95 -6.57 -2.16
N TYR A 27 2.78 -5.90 -1.36
CA TYR A 27 2.75 -5.99 0.08
C TYR A 27 1.50 -5.30 0.64
N HIS A 28 0.77 -6.00 1.52
CA HIS A 28 -0.39 -5.44 2.20
C HIS A 28 -0.62 -6.09 3.57
N GLU A 29 -0.44 -5.30 4.63
CA GLU A 29 -0.81 -5.66 5.99
C GLU A 29 -2.30 -5.46 6.24
N LYS A 30 -2.93 -6.52 6.74
CA LYS A 30 -4.32 -6.45 7.21
C LYS A 30 -4.38 -5.79 8.59
N GLN A 31 -4.87 -4.57 8.65
CA GLN A 31 -5.17 -3.89 9.91
C GLN A 31 -6.40 -4.50 10.60
N ARG A 32 -6.33 -4.70 11.92
CA ARG A 32 -7.50 -5.00 12.76
C ARG A 32 -7.60 -4.02 13.92
N ARG A 33 -8.70 -3.26 13.94
CA ARG A 33 -9.07 -2.30 14.99
C ARG A 33 -8.14 -1.08 15.05
N GLU A 34 -6.95 -1.23 15.63
CA GLU A 34 -6.06 -0.14 16.02
C GLU A 34 -4.79 -0.08 15.15
N LEU A 35 -3.88 0.85 15.46
CA LEU A 35 -2.59 1.04 14.78
C LEU A 35 -2.70 1.41 13.28
N CYS A 36 -3.70 2.22 12.90
CA CYS A 36 -3.91 2.61 11.50
C CYS A 36 -2.70 3.30 10.86
N ALA A 37 -2.02 4.18 11.60
CA ALA A 37 -0.82 4.86 11.12
C ALA A 37 0.32 3.87 10.82
N LEU A 38 0.53 2.87 11.69
CA LEU A 38 1.55 1.83 11.51
C LEU A 38 1.32 1.05 10.21
N HIS A 39 0.12 0.50 10.06
CA HIS A 39 -0.20 -0.31 8.89
C HIS A 39 -0.22 0.52 7.60
N ALA A 40 -0.69 1.77 7.64
CA ALA A 40 -0.65 2.65 6.49
C ALA A 40 0.78 2.90 6.01
N LEU A 41 1.71 3.16 6.93
CA LEU A 41 3.11 3.40 6.59
C LEU A 41 3.76 2.12 6.04
N ASN A 42 3.65 0.99 6.73
CA ASN A 42 4.21 -0.28 6.24
C ASN A 42 3.64 -0.66 4.86
N ASN A 43 2.37 -0.39 4.61
CA ASN A 43 1.75 -0.57 3.29
C ASN A 43 2.34 0.36 2.23
N VAL A 44 2.56 1.65 2.54
CA VAL A 44 3.17 2.60 1.59
C VAL A 44 4.61 2.20 1.26
N PHE A 45 5.39 1.79 2.27
CA PHE A 45 6.78 1.37 2.11
C PHE A 45 6.93 -0.05 1.54
N GLN A 46 5.82 -0.79 1.41
CA GLN A 46 5.81 -2.17 0.92
C GLN A 46 6.72 -3.12 1.72
N ASP A 47 6.87 -2.87 3.03
CA ASP A 47 7.75 -3.62 3.93
C ASP A 47 7.13 -3.73 5.34
N SER A 48 7.15 -4.94 5.90
CA SER A 48 6.62 -5.24 7.24
C SER A 48 7.44 -4.68 8.38
N ASN A 49 8.71 -4.38 8.11
CA ASN A 49 9.67 -3.96 9.11
C ASN A 49 10.02 -2.46 9.00
N ALA A 50 9.36 -1.72 8.09
CA ALA A 50 9.60 -0.30 7.90
C ALA A 50 9.32 0.50 9.18
N PHE A 51 8.21 0.19 9.86
CA PHE A 51 7.84 0.78 11.14
C PHE A 51 7.38 -0.29 12.12
N THR A 52 7.61 0.01 13.39
CA THR A 52 7.11 -0.74 14.55
C THR A 52 6.33 0.19 15.45
N ARG A 53 5.55 -0.37 16.38
CA ARG A 53 4.85 0.44 17.37
C ARG A 53 5.81 1.32 18.18
N ASP A 54 6.96 0.78 18.59
CA ASP A 54 7.93 1.49 19.43
C ASP A 54 8.61 2.63 18.67
N THR A 55 9.01 2.41 17.42
CA THR A 55 9.61 3.45 16.57
C THR A 55 8.62 4.58 16.29
N LEU A 56 7.35 4.27 16.04
CA LEU A 56 6.31 5.30 15.90
C LEU A 56 6.07 6.06 17.20
N GLN A 57 6.12 5.38 18.34
CA GLN A 57 5.95 6.03 19.63
C GLN A 57 7.13 6.98 19.95
N GLU A 58 8.36 6.59 19.60
CA GLU A 58 9.52 7.47 19.71
C GLU A 58 9.35 8.74 18.85
N ILE A 59 8.90 8.59 17.61
CA ILE A 59 8.65 9.72 16.70
C ILE A 59 7.60 10.67 17.27
N PHE A 60 6.54 10.14 17.90
CA PHE A 60 5.48 10.96 18.49
C PHE A 60 5.90 11.70 19.76
N GLN A 61 6.90 11.21 20.48
CA GLN A 61 7.40 11.81 21.72
C GLN A 61 8.47 12.88 21.52
N ARG A 62 8.89 13.13 20.27
CA ARG A 62 9.80 14.21 19.89
C ARG A 62 9.02 15.50 19.63
#